data_AF-R9PI75-F1
#
_entry.id   AF-R9PI75-F1
#
_cell.length_a   1.000
_cell.length_b   1.000
_cell.length_c   1.000
_cell.angle_alpha   90.00
_cell.angle_beta   90.00
_cell.angle_gamma   90.00
#
_symmetry.space_group_name_H-M   'P 1'
#
loop_
_entity.id
_entity.type
_entity.pdbx_description
1 polymer ?
#
loop_
_entity_poly.entity_id
_entity_poly.type
_entity_poly.pdbx_seq_one_letter_code
_entity_poly.pdbx_strand_id
1 'polypeptide(L)'
;MTTHLIHGWVPVSNIDPADLHLPLHLPAIMTDSFKKTILYREYPEVAQLVTRLHELSEQQDAQGTGISSLNGQNVQTRDFSMYKHKMVALEQDKSELIYAVLRNKKARRIFEAGTSYGVSTIYLLLASQAADAKLSKKDGPPAMVWGTEKEEHKADAAMENLAEAMKLPDGTKDIPGFTMLRGDILELTEKANIESESLDAVLFDIWAESEYTLSTTMQLSSCGRPDPDTDADPCPCVCCHSVALPTFKLLEASLKPDAVIFIDNWLTGIEIGTYAKLHEYLESKGWYTVALPFKNGLGMATRVASS
;
A
#
# COMPACT_ATOMS: atom_id res chain seq x y z
N MET A 1 23.85 -4.36 45.52
CA MET A 1 24.77 -3.76 44.51
C MET A 1 24.94 -4.84 43.47
N THR A 2 24.45 -4.75 42.24
CA THR A 2 24.54 -3.63 41.31
C THR A 2 23.42 -3.76 40.27
N THR A 3 22.67 -2.68 40.04
CA THR A 3 21.67 -2.50 38.97
C THR A 3 22.39 -2.27 37.64
N HIS A 4 21.91 -2.85 36.54
CA HIS A 4 22.34 -2.49 35.18
C HIS A 4 21.28 -1.60 34.54
N LEU A 5 21.70 -0.39 34.19
CA LEU A 5 20.89 0.66 33.58
C LEU A 5 20.85 0.47 32.07
N ILE A 6 19.66 0.72 31.53
CA ILE A 6 19.29 0.77 30.12
C ILE A 6 19.87 2.07 29.53
N HIS A 7 20.70 1.97 28.49
CA HIS A 7 20.96 3.10 27.58
C HIS A 7 19.86 3.07 26.51
N GLY A 8 19.13 4.13 26.17
CA GLY A 8 19.29 5.56 26.41
C GLY A 8 18.75 6.25 25.16
N TRP A 9 17.44 6.51 25.16
CA TRP A 9 16.68 7.19 24.11
C TRP A 9 17.21 8.62 23.92
N VAL A 10 17.45 9.05 22.68
CA VAL A 10 17.89 10.43 22.35
C VAL A 10 16.65 11.22 21.92
N PRO A 11 16.26 12.29 22.64
CA PRO A 11 15.21 13.19 22.22
C PRO A 11 15.57 13.91 20.92
N VAL A 12 14.57 14.20 20.09
CA VAL A 12 14.66 14.89 18.77
C VAL A 12 15.32 16.29 18.84
N SER A 13 15.62 16.80 20.03
CA SER A 13 16.32 18.07 20.24
C SER A 13 17.85 18.03 20.06
N ASN A 14 18.45 16.87 19.79
CA ASN A 14 19.91 16.69 19.72
C ASN A 14 20.44 16.12 18.38
N ILE A 15 19.68 16.29 17.29
CA ILE A 15 20.17 15.97 15.94
C ILE A 15 21.00 17.15 15.43
N ASP A 16 22.18 16.88 14.89
CA ASP A 16 23.07 17.88 14.29
C ASP A 16 22.33 18.62 13.15
N PRO A 17 22.21 19.95 13.18
CA PRO A 17 21.51 20.73 12.15
C PRO A 17 22.07 20.53 10.72
N ALA A 18 23.28 19.98 10.57
CA ALA A 18 23.91 19.72 9.28
C ALA A 18 23.40 18.43 8.58
N ASP A 19 22.82 17.47 9.30
CA ASP A 19 22.25 16.23 8.75
C ASP A 19 20.77 16.37 8.35
N LEU A 20 20.19 17.56 8.56
CA LEU A 20 18.83 17.93 8.22
C LEU A 20 18.80 19.01 7.12
N HIS A 21 19.57 18.81 6.06
CA HIS A 21 19.43 19.61 4.83
C HIS A 21 18.23 19.15 3.98
N LEU A 22 17.04 19.24 4.57
CA LEU A 22 15.83 19.61 3.83
C LEU A 22 15.18 20.75 4.63
N PRO A 23 14.99 21.94 4.06
CA PRO A 23 14.44 23.06 4.82
C PRO A 23 12.99 22.73 5.21
N LEU A 24 12.78 22.43 6.50
CA LEU A 24 11.46 22.33 7.13
C LEU A 24 10.76 23.70 7.27
N HIS A 25 11.20 24.70 6.50
CA HIS A 25 10.58 26.01 6.32
C HIS A 25 10.52 26.32 4.82
N LEU A 26 9.57 25.69 4.12
CA LEU A 26 9.07 26.24 2.86
C LEU A 26 8.08 27.36 3.19
N PRO A 27 8.19 28.56 2.58
CA PRO A 27 7.10 29.51 2.62
C PRO A 27 5.87 28.84 2.00
N ALA A 28 4.73 28.96 2.69
CA ALA A 28 3.43 28.47 2.26
C ALA A 28 3.00 29.11 0.94
N ILE A 29 3.53 28.63 -0.18
CA ILE A 29 2.77 28.55 -1.41
C ILE A 29 2.23 27.12 -1.44
N MET A 30 1.42 26.76 -0.44
CA MET A 30 0.51 25.63 -0.64
C MET A 30 -0.35 26.05 -1.81
N THR A 31 -0.26 25.30 -2.89
CA THR A 31 -1.16 25.55 -4.00
C THR A 31 -2.57 25.34 -3.46
N ASP A 32 -3.51 26.24 -3.78
CA ASP A 32 -4.94 26.07 -3.45
C ASP A 32 -5.57 24.87 -4.22
N SER A 33 -4.74 23.98 -4.79
CA SER A 33 -5.11 22.78 -5.54
C SER A 33 -5.99 21.85 -4.70
N PHE A 34 -5.73 21.76 -3.39
CA PHE A 34 -6.53 20.95 -2.47
C PHE A 34 -8.03 21.30 -2.54
N LYS A 35 -8.39 22.55 -2.87
CA LYS A 35 -9.79 22.99 -3.02
C LYS A 35 -10.53 22.33 -4.18
N LYS A 36 -9.80 21.70 -5.11
CA LYS A 36 -10.35 20.98 -6.27
C LYS A 36 -10.49 19.48 -6.04
N THR A 37 -9.93 18.96 -4.95
CA THR A 37 -9.94 17.53 -4.61
C THR A 37 -11.33 17.05 -4.20
N ILE A 38 -11.58 15.76 -4.37
CA ILE A 38 -12.84 15.14 -3.94
C ILE A 38 -13.10 15.29 -2.43
N LEU A 39 -12.04 15.33 -1.62
CA LEU A 39 -12.16 15.40 -0.17
C LEU A 39 -12.51 16.80 0.34
N TYR A 40 -12.18 17.87 -0.39
CA TYR A 40 -12.28 19.24 0.14
C TYR A 40 -13.66 19.62 0.69
N ARG A 41 -14.73 19.14 0.04
CA ARG A 41 -16.10 19.50 0.42
C ARG A 41 -16.52 18.91 1.76
N GLU A 42 -16.04 17.72 2.11
CA GLU A 42 -16.44 16.99 3.32
C GLU A 42 -15.34 17.06 4.41
N TYR A 43 -14.08 17.12 3.99
CA TYR A 43 -12.89 17.07 4.85
C TYR A 43 -11.83 18.10 4.41
N PRO A 44 -12.07 19.43 4.56
CA PRO A 44 -11.17 20.46 4.02
C PRO A 44 -9.75 20.42 4.60
N GLU A 45 -9.61 20.16 5.90
CA GLU A 45 -8.31 20.02 6.56
C GLU A 45 -7.57 18.75 6.11
N VAL A 46 -8.28 17.63 5.95
CA VAL A 46 -7.68 16.38 5.46
C VAL A 46 -7.28 16.51 4.00
N ALA A 47 -8.11 17.16 3.17
CA ALA A 47 -7.78 17.47 1.78
C ALA A 47 -6.48 18.28 1.67
N GLN A 48 -6.29 19.27 2.55
CA GLN A 48 -5.06 20.06 2.61
C GLN A 48 -3.85 19.21 3.05
N LEU A 49 -4.02 18.34 4.05
CA LEU A 49 -2.99 17.41 4.50
C LEU A 49 -2.54 16.45 3.39
N VAL A 50 -3.48 15.69 2.81
CA VAL A 50 -3.12 14.69 1.80
C VAL A 50 -2.54 15.33 0.54
N THR A 51 -3.02 16.53 0.14
CA THR A 51 -2.42 17.28 -0.97
C THR A 51 -0.97 17.64 -0.69
N ARG A 52 -0.66 18.14 0.52
CA ARG A 52 0.74 18.37 0.94
C ARG A 52 1.59 17.11 0.89
N LEU A 53 1.05 15.98 1.35
CA LEU A 53 1.77 14.71 1.36
C LEU A 53 2.02 14.21 -0.07
N HIS A 54 1.05 14.32 -0.98
CA HIS A 54 1.27 14.02 -2.40
C HIS A 54 2.32 14.95 -3.03
N GLU A 55 2.22 16.27 -2.81
CA GLU A 55 3.22 17.24 -3.31
C GLU A 55 4.63 16.91 -2.79
N LEU A 56 4.77 16.50 -1.53
CA LEU A 56 6.06 16.08 -0.96
C LEU A 56 6.56 14.77 -1.60
N SER A 57 5.68 13.82 -1.88
CA SER A 57 6.04 12.57 -2.58
C SER A 57 6.53 12.86 -4.00
N GLU A 58 5.80 13.69 -4.75
CA GLU A 58 6.17 14.12 -6.11
C GLU A 58 7.52 14.86 -6.14
N GLN A 59 7.80 15.69 -5.13
CA GLN A 59 9.09 16.38 -4.99
C GLN A 59 10.24 15.40 -4.76
N GLN A 60 10.04 14.35 -3.96
CA GLN A 60 11.04 13.31 -3.77
C GLN A 60 11.24 12.53 -5.07
N ASP A 61 10.16 12.15 -5.74
CA ASP A 61 10.20 11.45 -7.03
C ASP A 61 10.98 12.24 -8.10
N ALA A 62 10.72 13.54 -8.21
CA ALA A 62 11.38 14.45 -9.16
C ALA A 62 12.90 14.57 -8.94
N GLN A 63 13.40 14.25 -7.74
CA GLN A 63 14.83 14.19 -7.45
C GLN A 63 15.51 12.91 -7.99
N GLY A 64 14.80 12.16 -8.86
CA GLY A 64 15.31 10.95 -9.52
C GLY A 64 15.12 9.70 -8.67
N THR A 65 14.03 9.67 -7.90
CA THR A 65 13.87 8.69 -6.83
C THR A 65 12.50 8.02 -6.75
N GLY A 66 11.67 8.20 -7.78
CA GLY A 66 10.42 7.47 -7.96
C GLY A 66 10.52 6.33 -8.95
N ILE A 67 9.40 5.65 -9.24
CA ILE A 67 9.33 4.58 -10.28
C ILE A 67 9.91 5.04 -11.63
N SER A 68 9.82 6.32 -11.94
CA SER A 68 10.34 6.90 -13.17
C SER A 68 11.87 6.73 -13.32
N SER A 69 12.63 6.66 -12.21
CA SER A 69 14.08 6.37 -12.24
C SER A 69 14.38 4.87 -12.42
N LEU A 70 13.38 4.01 -12.23
CA LEU A 70 13.50 2.55 -12.38
C LEU A 70 13.09 2.06 -13.77
N ASN A 71 12.25 2.81 -14.50
CA ASN A 71 11.72 2.42 -15.82
C ASN A 71 12.79 2.15 -16.89
N GLY A 72 14.03 2.63 -16.71
CA GLY A 72 15.17 2.34 -17.59
C GLY A 72 16.17 1.31 -17.07
N GLN A 73 15.98 0.77 -15.86
CA GLN A 73 16.89 -0.19 -15.23
C GLN A 73 16.48 -1.63 -15.50
N ASN A 74 17.47 -2.53 -15.59
CA ASN A 74 17.20 -3.96 -15.66
C ASN A 74 16.52 -4.42 -14.37
N VAL A 75 15.30 -4.93 -14.51
CA VAL A 75 14.42 -5.36 -13.43
C VAL A 75 15.06 -6.42 -12.53
N GLN A 76 16.00 -7.21 -13.08
CA GLN A 76 16.75 -8.25 -12.34
C GLN A 76 17.87 -7.70 -11.44
N THR A 77 18.29 -6.45 -11.66
CA THR A 77 19.43 -5.84 -10.96
C THR A 77 19.05 -4.53 -10.29
N ARG A 78 17.76 -4.28 -10.07
CA ARG A 78 17.29 -3.07 -9.40
C ARG A 78 17.68 -3.10 -7.93
N ASP A 79 18.36 -2.04 -7.51
CA ASP A 79 18.68 -1.83 -6.11
C ASP A 79 17.56 -1.04 -5.44
N PHE A 80 16.80 -1.72 -4.58
CA PHE A 80 15.70 -1.12 -3.83
C PHE A 80 16.15 -0.36 -2.57
N SER A 81 17.41 -0.50 -2.15
CA SER A 81 17.92 0.09 -0.92
C SER A 81 17.77 1.62 -0.89
N MET A 82 17.92 2.28 -2.04
CA MET A 82 17.78 3.73 -2.18
C MET A 82 16.34 4.23 -2.01
N TYR A 83 15.32 3.36 -2.00
CA TYR A 83 13.90 3.72 -1.85
C TYR A 83 13.34 3.41 -0.45
N LYS A 84 14.15 2.76 0.40
CA LYS A 84 13.81 2.39 1.77
C LYS A 84 13.36 3.58 2.61
N HIS A 85 13.89 4.77 2.37
CA HIS A 85 13.61 5.98 3.13
C HIS A 85 12.75 7.01 2.39
N LYS A 86 12.14 6.60 1.27
CA LYS A 86 11.42 7.52 0.38
C LYS A 86 9.93 7.35 0.50
N MET A 87 9.24 8.47 0.47
CA MET A 87 7.80 8.55 0.36
C MET A 87 7.41 8.49 -1.11
N VAL A 88 7.19 7.27 -1.58
CA VAL A 88 6.50 7.03 -2.85
C VAL A 88 5.06 6.73 -2.49
N ALA A 89 4.19 7.70 -2.72
CA ALA A 89 2.77 7.60 -2.46
C ALA A 89 2.05 7.30 -3.77
N LEU A 90 0.97 6.50 -3.67
CA LEU A 90 -0.03 6.44 -4.73
C LEU A 90 -0.44 7.85 -5.16
N GLU A 91 -0.51 8.11 -6.47
CA GLU A 91 -0.83 9.44 -6.97
C GLU A 91 -2.21 9.92 -6.47
N GLN A 92 -2.35 11.25 -6.33
CA GLN A 92 -3.55 11.85 -5.75
C GLN A 92 -4.82 11.50 -6.55
N ASP A 93 -4.74 11.56 -7.87
CA ASP A 93 -5.86 11.27 -8.77
C ASP A 93 -6.32 9.81 -8.70
N LYS A 94 -5.38 8.86 -8.60
CA LYS A 94 -5.67 7.44 -8.34
C LYS A 94 -6.33 7.24 -6.97
N SER A 95 -5.80 7.90 -5.94
CA SER A 95 -6.33 7.84 -4.57
C SER A 95 -7.77 8.39 -4.49
N GLU A 96 -8.04 9.50 -5.18
CA GLU A 96 -9.39 10.09 -5.26
C GLU A 96 -10.37 9.19 -6.02
N LEU A 97 -9.93 8.52 -7.08
CA LEU A 97 -10.78 7.56 -7.79
C LEU A 97 -11.11 6.35 -6.91
N ILE A 98 -10.11 5.76 -6.25
CA ILE A 98 -10.31 4.63 -5.34
C ILE A 98 -11.27 5.03 -4.22
N TYR A 99 -11.06 6.20 -3.61
CA TYR A 99 -11.99 6.75 -2.62
C TYR A 99 -13.42 6.82 -3.17
N ALA A 100 -13.61 7.38 -4.36
CA ALA A 100 -14.93 7.49 -4.98
C ALA A 100 -15.60 6.11 -5.20
N VAL A 101 -14.85 5.11 -5.70
CA VAL A 101 -15.37 3.75 -5.90
C VAL A 101 -15.74 3.11 -4.56
N LEU A 102 -14.89 3.21 -3.54
CA LEU A 102 -15.13 2.65 -2.21
C LEU A 102 -16.34 3.29 -1.52
N ARG A 103 -16.52 4.61 -1.65
CA ARG A 103 -17.70 5.32 -1.14
C ARG A 103 -19.00 4.83 -1.80
N ASN A 104 -18.97 4.56 -3.11
CA ASN A 104 -20.11 4.01 -3.83
C ASN A 104 -20.39 2.55 -3.44
N LYS A 105 -19.34 1.73 -3.29
CA LYS A 105 -19.46 0.35 -2.78
C LYS A 105 -19.96 0.30 -1.33
N LYS A 106 -19.79 1.37 -0.56
CA LYS A 106 -19.97 1.39 0.90
C LYS A 106 -19.03 0.40 1.58
N ALA A 107 -17.79 0.34 1.09
CA ALA A 107 -16.76 -0.53 1.66
C ALA A 107 -16.50 -0.17 3.12
N ARG A 108 -16.48 -1.17 4.01
CA ARG A 108 -16.22 -1.05 5.45
C ARG A 108 -14.97 -1.80 5.89
N ARG A 109 -14.62 -2.88 5.20
CA ARG A 109 -13.46 -3.71 5.54
C ARG A 109 -12.51 -3.77 4.36
N ILE A 110 -11.34 -3.15 4.49
CA ILE A 110 -10.42 -2.91 3.38
C ILE A 110 -9.03 -3.37 3.78
N PHE A 111 -8.34 -4.08 2.90
CA PHE A 111 -6.94 -4.45 3.08
C PHE A 111 -6.05 -3.64 2.13
N GLU A 112 -4.95 -3.11 2.64
CA GLU A 112 -3.92 -2.42 1.88
C GLU A 112 -2.60 -3.18 2.02
N ALA A 113 -2.13 -3.70 0.90
CA ALA A 113 -0.77 -4.19 0.74
C ALA A 113 0.09 -2.98 0.34
N GLY A 114 0.95 -2.52 1.25
CA GLY A 114 1.87 -1.40 1.04
C GLY A 114 1.32 -0.06 1.56
N THR A 115 1.51 0.20 2.85
CA THR A 115 1.01 1.43 3.49
C THR A 115 1.98 2.60 3.36
N SER A 116 3.30 2.38 3.31
CA SER A 116 4.30 3.44 3.19
C SER A 116 4.07 4.53 4.27
N TYR A 117 4.00 5.81 3.90
CA TYR A 117 3.72 6.94 4.79
C TYR A 117 2.21 7.17 5.05
N GLY A 118 1.33 6.24 4.68
CA GLY A 118 -0.09 6.26 5.03
C GLY A 118 -0.99 7.17 4.18
N VAL A 119 -0.51 7.69 3.05
CA VAL A 119 -1.23 8.68 2.24
C VAL A 119 -2.50 8.08 1.63
N SER A 120 -2.39 6.95 0.91
CA SER A 120 -3.52 6.17 0.40
C SER A 120 -4.42 5.66 1.52
N THR A 121 -3.82 5.20 2.62
CA THR A 121 -4.51 4.68 3.80
C THR A 121 -5.50 5.68 4.40
N ILE A 122 -5.19 6.98 4.39
CA ILE A 122 -6.12 8.03 4.83
C ILE A 122 -7.41 8.00 3.99
N TYR A 123 -7.31 7.87 2.66
CA TYR A 123 -8.49 7.76 1.80
C TYR A 123 -9.28 6.47 2.10
N LEU A 124 -8.60 5.34 2.27
CA LEU A 124 -9.25 4.06 2.59
C LEU A 124 -10.01 4.13 3.93
N LEU A 125 -9.37 4.72 4.95
CA LEU A 125 -9.95 4.88 6.29
C LEU A 125 -11.17 5.81 6.26
N LEU A 126 -11.08 6.95 5.56
CA LEU A 126 -12.22 7.85 5.38
C LEU A 126 -13.39 7.16 4.66
N ALA A 127 -13.12 6.38 3.60
CA ALA A 127 -14.17 5.65 2.90
C ALA A 127 -14.85 4.61 3.80
N SER A 128 -14.05 3.86 4.56
CA SER A 128 -14.48 2.85 5.53
C SER A 128 -15.37 3.43 6.64
N GLN A 129 -14.88 4.45 7.34
CA GLN A 129 -15.61 5.10 8.43
C GLN A 129 -16.91 5.73 7.93
N ALA A 130 -16.89 6.34 6.76
CA ALA A 130 -18.05 7.00 6.21
C ALA A 130 -19.09 6.01 5.62
N ALA A 131 -18.74 4.74 5.41
CA ALA A 131 -19.69 3.66 5.19
C ALA A 131 -20.28 3.15 6.50
N ASP A 132 -19.45 2.99 7.55
CA ASP A 132 -19.88 2.55 8.88
C ASP A 132 -20.89 3.52 9.52
N ALA A 133 -20.64 4.83 9.41
CA ALA A 133 -21.50 5.88 9.95
C ALA A 133 -22.93 5.89 9.38
N LYS A 134 -23.15 5.24 8.22
CA LYS A 134 -24.46 5.15 7.56
C LYS A 134 -25.27 3.91 7.97
N LEU A 135 -24.71 3.01 8.77
CA LEU A 135 -25.42 1.83 9.23
C LEU A 135 -26.49 2.20 10.28
N SER A 136 -27.74 1.84 10.00
CA SER A 136 -28.84 1.98 10.98
C SER A 136 -28.73 0.98 12.13
N LYS A 137 -27.99 -0.11 11.93
CA LYS A 137 -27.68 -1.15 12.93
C LYS A 137 -26.24 -1.61 12.74
N LYS A 138 -25.49 -1.72 13.84
CA LYS A 138 -24.11 -2.25 13.84
C LYS A 138 -24.12 -3.78 13.86
N ASP A 139 -24.80 -4.38 12.89
CA ASP A 139 -24.82 -5.83 12.70
C ASP A 139 -23.59 -6.25 11.87
N GLY A 140 -22.90 -7.32 12.27
CA GLY A 140 -21.69 -7.83 11.61
C GLY A 140 -20.38 -7.22 12.13
N PRO A 141 -19.23 -7.61 11.54
CA PRO A 141 -17.92 -7.13 11.97
C PRO A 141 -17.80 -5.60 11.84
N PRO A 142 -17.03 -4.93 12.72
CA PRO A 142 -16.83 -3.49 12.65
C PRO A 142 -16.10 -3.07 11.37
N ALA A 143 -16.22 -1.81 10.99
CA ALA A 143 -15.36 -1.26 9.94
C ALA A 143 -13.89 -1.32 10.36
N MET A 144 -13.03 -1.70 9.43
CA MET A 144 -11.60 -1.89 9.67
C MET A 144 -10.80 -1.72 8.38
N VAL A 145 -9.66 -1.05 8.47
CA VAL A 145 -8.65 -1.02 7.42
C VAL A 145 -7.40 -1.71 7.97
N TRP A 146 -6.85 -2.68 7.24
CA TRP A 146 -5.52 -3.23 7.54
C TRP A 146 -4.54 -2.68 6.53
N GLY A 147 -3.38 -2.25 7.01
CA GLY A 147 -2.28 -1.78 6.18
C GLY A 147 -1.01 -2.54 6.51
N THR A 148 -0.19 -2.88 5.51
CA THR A 148 1.06 -3.61 5.72
C THR A 148 2.26 -2.71 5.41
N GLU A 149 3.24 -2.65 6.31
CA GLU A 149 4.49 -1.94 6.08
C GLU A 149 5.66 -2.67 6.73
N LYS A 150 6.74 -2.87 5.96
CA LYS A 150 7.94 -3.57 6.41
C LYS A 150 8.89 -2.64 7.16
N GLU A 151 8.93 -1.38 6.76
CA GLU A 151 9.85 -0.38 7.28
C GLU A 151 9.26 0.37 8.47
N GLU A 152 9.74 0.08 9.68
CA GLU A 152 9.22 0.64 10.94
C GLU A 152 9.09 2.16 10.93
N HIS A 153 10.08 2.87 10.39
CA HIS A 153 10.05 4.33 10.34
C HIS A 153 8.97 4.89 9.39
N LYS A 154 8.61 4.17 8.31
CA LYS A 154 7.48 4.54 7.45
C LYS A 154 6.16 4.24 8.15
N ALA A 155 6.08 3.08 8.81
CA ALA A 155 4.92 2.72 9.61
C ALA A 155 4.66 3.74 10.74
N ASP A 156 5.71 4.26 11.38
CA ASP A 156 5.60 5.34 12.37
C ASP A 156 5.07 6.63 11.74
N ALA A 157 5.66 7.08 10.62
CA ALA A 157 5.20 8.26 9.92
C ALA A 157 3.74 8.12 9.40
N ALA A 158 3.34 6.93 8.96
CA ALA A 158 1.96 6.64 8.59
C ALA A 158 1.00 6.78 9.76
N MET A 159 1.36 6.29 10.95
CA MET A 159 0.54 6.45 12.14
C MET A 159 0.40 7.92 12.55
N GLU A 160 1.46 8.72 12.42
CA GLU A 160 1.42 10.17 12.66
C GLU A 160 0.50 10.88 11.66
N ASN A 161 0.65 10.61 10.37
CA ASN A 161 -0.19 11.19 9.31
C ASN A 161 -1.67 10.80 9.48
N LEU A 162 -1.95 9.53 9.83
CA LEU A 162 -3.29 9.05 10.13
C LEU A 162 -3.87 9.73 11.38
N ALA A 163 -3.07 9.92 12.43
CA ALA A 163 -3.50 10.63 13.63
C ALA A 163 -3.86 12.10 13.32
N GLU A 164 -3.03 12.80 12.55
CA GLU A 164 -3.33 14.18 12.09
C GLU A 164 -4.63 14.21 11.27
N ALA A 165 -4.76 13.32 10.28
CA ALA A 165 -5.94 13.24 9.42
C ALA A 165 -7.23 12.97 10.23
N MET A 166 -7.14 12.13 11.26
CA MET A 166 -8.26 11.76 12.13
C MET A 166 -8.44 12.72 13.32
N LYS A 167 -7.65 13.80 13.40
CA LYS A 167 -7.68 14.80 14.49
C LYS A 167 -7.48 14.17 15.88
N LEU A 168 -6.62 13.17 15.96
CA LEU A 168 -6.26 12.48 17.19
C LEU A 168 -5.09 13.21 17.89
N PRO A 169 -4.92 13.06 19.21
CA PRO A 169 -3.80 13.67 19.92
C PRO A 169 -2.42 13.21 19.40
N ASP A 170 -1.42 14.08 19.50
CA ASP A 170 -0.03 13.75 19.18
C ASP A 170 0.45 12.51 19.96
N GLY A 171 1.21 11.64 19.30
CA GLY A 171 1.70 10.39 19.89
C GLY A 171 0.65 9.29 20.03
N THR A 172 -0.53 9.44 19.41
CA THR A 172 -1.52 8.37 19.32
C THR A 172 -0.93 7.14 18.62
N LYS A 173 -1.01 5.99 19.29
CA LYS A 173 -0.50 4.70 18.79
C LYS A 173 -1.57 3.79 18.21
N ASP A 174 -2.84 4.10 18.45
CA ASP A 174 -3.99 3.32 18.01
C ASP A 174 -4.94 4.21 17.24
N ILE A 175 -5.15 3.89 15.97
CA ILE A 175 -6.01 4.66 15.06
C ILE A 175 -7.35 3.92 14.96
N PRO A 176 -8.47 4.48 15.43
CA PRO A 176 -9.75 3.80 15.41
C PRO A 176 -10.16 3.34 14.00
N GLY A 177 -10.39 2.04 13.86
CA GLY A 177 -10.76 1.43 12.58
C GLY A 177 -9.59 1.18 11.65
N PHE A 178 -8.35 1.25 12.12
CA PHE A 178 -7.15 0.90 11.37
C PHE A 178 -6.24 -0.04 12.17
N THR A 179 -5.59 -0.98 11.49
CA THR A 179 -4.58 -1.87 12.05
C THR A 179 -3.35 -1.85 11.15
N MET A 180 -2.22 -1.39 11.71
CA MET A 180 -0.91 -1.48 11.06
C MET A 180 -0.29 -2.85 11.30
N LEU A 181 -0.05 -3.60 10.23
CA LEU A 181 0.66 -4.87 10.20
C LEU A 181 2.14 -4.60 9.88
N ARG A 182 2.95 -4.48 10.94
CA ARG A 182 4.37 -4.09 10.88
C ARG A 182 5.31 -5.28 10.69
N GLY A 183 5.90 -5.41 9.51
CA GLY A 183 6.86 -6.46 9.18
C GLY A 183 6.57 -7.15 7.86
N ASP A 184 6.81 -8.46 7.79
CA ASP A 184 6.63 -9.23 6.57
C ASP A 184 5.16 -9.35 6.16
N ILE A 185 4.87 -9.03 4.91
CA ILE A 185 3.49 -8.98 4.40
C ILE A 185 2.82 -10.36 4.42
N LEU A 186 3.52 -11.45 4.09
CA LEU A 186 2.91 -12.77 4.00
C LEU A 186 2.60 -13.31 5.39
N GLU A 187 3.58 -13.23 6.29
CA GLU A 187 3.43 -13.64 7.68
C GLU A 187 2.29 -12.89 8.37
N LEU A 188 2.25 -11.57 8.21
CA LEU A 188 1.27 -10.75 8.92
C LEU A 188 -0.11 -10.76 8.29
N THR A 189 -0.20 -10.94 6.96
CA THR A 189 -1.49 -11.17 6.30
C THR A 189 -2.13 -12.47 6.79
N GLU A 190 -1.34 -13.54 6.92
CA GLU A 190 -1.82 -14.82 7.49
C GLU A 190 -2.24 -14.65 8.95
N LYS A 191 -1.40 -14.01 9.77
CA LYS A 191 -1.67 -13.78 11.20
C LYS A 191 -2.83 -12.83 11.48
N ALA A 192 -3.14 -11.92 10.55
CA ALA A 192 -4.30 -11.03 10.68
C ALA A 192 -5.62 -11.81 10.79
N ASN A 193 -5.65 -13.05 10.28
CA ASN A 193 -6.76 -13.99 10.42
C ASN A 193 -8.13 -13.35 10.12
N ILE A 194 -8.18 -12.63 8.98
CA ILE A 194 -9.37 -11.87 8.57
C ILE A 194 -10.48 -12.84 8.22
N GLU A 195 -11.67 -12.62 8.78
CA GLU A 195 -12.81 -13.51 8.67
C GLU A 195 -13.22 -13.71 7.20
N SER A 196 -13.67 -14.93 6.89
CA SER A 196 -14.14 -15.31 5.55
C SER A 196 -15.27 -14.39 5.08
N GLU A 197 -15.26 -14.05 3.79
CA GLU A 197 -16.26 -13.19 3.14
C GLU A 197 -16.55 -11.87 3.90
N SER A 198 -15.53 -11.27 4.51
CA SER A 198 -15.67 -10.01 5.27
C SER A 198 -15.07 -8.79 4.59
N LEU A 199 -14.08 -8.96 3.70
CA LEU A 199 -13.39 -7.87 2.99
C LEU A 199 -14.20 -7.37 1.79
N ASP A 200 -14.39 -6.06 1.76
CA ASP A 200 -15.02 -5.33 0.67
C ASP A 200 -14.02 -4.99 -0.44
N ALA A 201 -12.76 -4.68 -0.07
CA ALA A 201 -11.77 -4.29 -1.06
C ALA A 201 -10.33 -4.63 -0.64
N VAL A 202 -9.47 -4.72 -1.65
CA VAL A 202 -8.02 -4.83 -1.48
C VAL A 202 -7.33 -3.81 -2.38
N LEU A 203 -6.34 -3.10 -1.84
CA LEU A 203 -5.40 -2.27 -2.61
C LEU A 203 -4.02 -2.94 -2.59
N PHE A 204 -3.45 -3.19 -3.75
CA PHE A 204 -2.05 -3.52 -3.93
C PHE A 204 -1.29 -2.26 -4.36
N ASP A 205 -0.71 -1.57 -3.39
CA ASP A 205 0.22 -0.44 -3.57
C ASP A 205 1.62 -0.85 -3.10
N ILE A 206 2.10 -1.96 -3.67
CA ILE A 206 3.37 -2.57 -3.31
C ILE A 206 4.41 -2.42 -4.41
N TRP A 207 5.66 -2.40 -3.98
CA TRP A 207 6.78 -2.78 -4.82
C TRP A 207 6.71 -4.29 -5.05
N ALA A 208 6.11 -4.71 -6.15
CA ALA A 208 5.98 -6.12 -6.51
C ALA A 208 7.33 -6.83 -6.77
N GLU A 209 8.46 -6.15 -6.63
CA GLU A 209 9.83 -6.67 -6.79
C GLU A 209 10.58 -6.75 -5.45
N SER A 210 9.88 -6.70 -4.30
CA SER A 210 10.53 -6.74 -3.00
C SER A 210 11.44 -7.98 -2.86
N GLU A 211 12.72 -7.75 -2.57
CA GLU A 211 13.71 -8.81 -2.33
C GLU A 211 13.15 -9.88 -1.40
N TYR A 212 12.76 -11.00 -1.99
CA TYR A 212 12.40 -12.20 -1.26
C TYR A 212 13.44 -13.26 -1.59
N THR A 213 14.35 -13.49 -0.65
CA THR A 213 15.01 -14.78 -0.53
C THR A 213 13.96 -15.77 -0.05
N LEU A 214 13.18 -16.31 -1.00
CA LEU A 214 12.41 -17.51 -0.74
C LEU A 214 13.38 -18.55 -0.15
N SER A 215 12.98 -19.19 0.96
CA SER A 215 13.61 -20.45 1.34
C SER A 215 13.57 -21.37 0.12
N THR A 216 14.70 -21.95 -0.26
CA THR A 216 14.90 -22.82 -1.44
C THR A 216 13.78 -23.86 -1.63
N THR A 217 13.10 -24.24 -0.54
CA THR A 217 11.99 -25.19 -0.52
C THR A 217 10.70 -24.68 -1.20
N MET A 218 10.42 -23.36 -1.20
CA MET A 218 9.21 -22.78 -1.83
C MET A 218 9.38 -22.40 -3.31
N GLN A 219 10.61 -22.19 -3.78
CA GLN A 219 10.89 -21.95 -5.21
C GLN A 219 10.55 -23.18 -6.06
N LEU A 220 10.78 -24.39 -5.53
CA LEU A 220 10.67 -25.65 -6.27
C LEU A 220 9.24 -26.16 -6.50
N SER A 221 8.23 -25.64 -5.78
CA SER A 221 6.84 -26.06 -5.93
C SER A 221 6.03 -25.19 -6.90
N SER A 222 6.49 -23.96 -7.15
CA SER A 222 5.84 -22.99 -8.04
C SER A 222 6.47 -22.93 -9.43
N CYS A 223 7.76 -23.25 -9.53
CA CYS A 223 8.50 -23.37 -10.78
C CYS A 223 8.74 -24.85 -11.05
N GLY A 224 8.26 -25.38 -12.18
CA GLY A 224 8.57 -26.75 -12.59
C GLY A 224 10.08 -27.01 -12.52
N ARG A 225 10.48 -28.24 -12.18
CA ARG A 225 11.91 -28.60 -12.13
C ARG A 225 12.58 -28.23 -13.45
N PRO A 226 13.76 -27.60 -13.43
CA PRO A 226 14.54 -27.39 -14.65
C PRO A 226 14.78 -28.72 -15.36
N ASP A 227 14.61 -28.73 -16.68
CA ASP A 227 14.99 -29.85 -17.53
C ASP A 227 16.53 -29.95 -17.53
N PRO A 228 17.13 -31.06 -17.05
CA PRO A 228 18.57 -31.19 -16.92
C PRO A 228 19.32 -31.20 -18.25
N ASP A 229 18.61 -31.35 -19.39
CA ASP A 229 19.22 -31.46 -20.72
C ASP A 229 19.19 -30.14 -21.53
N THR A 230 18.76 -29.04 -20.92
CA THR A 230 18.82 -27.70 -21.54
C THR A 230 19.71 -26.78 -20.72
N ASP A 231 20.66 -26.09 -21.37
CA ASP A 231 21.43 -24.95 -20.83
C ASP A 231 20.51 -23.71 -20.57
N ALA A 232 19.27 -23.93 -20.18
CA ALA A 232 18.33 -22.90 -19.79
C ALA A 232 18.61 -22.50 -18.34
N ASP A 233 19.04 -21.25 -18.16
CA ASP A 233 19.20 -20.58 -16.87
C ASP A 233 18.03 -20.95 -15.91
N PRO A 234 18.31 -21.25 -14.62
CA PRO A 234 17.28 -21.58 -13.65
C PRO A 234 16.32 -20.40 -13.49
N CYS A 235 15.15 -20.49 -14.12
CA CYS A 235 14.04 -19.53 -14.14
C CYS A 235 14.38 -18.13 -13.55
N PRO A 236 15.09 -17.27 -14.30
CA PRO A 236 15.54 -15.96 -13.83
C PRO A 236 14.39 -14.93 -13.85
N CYS A 237 13.13 -15.32 -13.76
CA CYS A 237 12.02 -14.44 -14.07
C CYS A 237 11.61 -13.60 -12.85
N VAL A 238 11.54 -12.27 -13.01
CA VAL A 238 10.97 -11.30 -12.03
C VAL A 238 9.62 -11.80 -11.45
N CYS A 239 8.87 -12.56 -12.25
CA CYS A 239 7.62 -13.23 -11.91
C CYS A 239 7.70 -14.09 -10.62
N CYS A 240 8.88 -14.63 -10.30
CA CYS A 240 9.10 -15.53 -9.16
C CYS A 240 9.31 -14.79 -7.83
N HIS A 241 9.51 -13.47 -7.86
CA HIS A 241 9.79 -12.65 -6.67
C HIS A 241 8.62 -11.73 -6.28
N SER A 242 7.49 -11.80 -6.99
CA SER A 242 6.32 -10.96 -6.70
C SER A 242 5.50 -11.47 -5.52
N VAL A 243 5.33 -10.62 -4.52
CA VAL A 243 4.51 -10.89 -3.33
C VAL A 243 3.01 -10.64 -3.56
N ALA A 244 2.63 -10.06 -4.70
CA ALA A 244 1.23 -9.71 -4.98
C ALA A 244 0.30 -10.93 -5.02
N LEU A 245 0.68 -11.98 -5.77
CA LEU A 245 -0.13 -13.21 -5.87
C LEU A 245 -0.17 -14.01 -4.56
N PRO A 246 0.95 -14.27 -3.85
CA PRO A 246 0.91 -14.92 -2.55
C PRO A 246 0.04 -14.17 -1.54
N THR A 247 0.16 -12.85 -1.43
CA THR A 247 -0.70 -12.03 -0.56
C THR A 247 -2.16 -12.14 -0.97
N PHE A 248 -2.47 -12.07 -2.27
CA PHE A 248 -3.84 -12.26 -2.76
C PHE A 248 -4.44 -13.60 -2.32
N LYS A 249 -3.68 -14.70 -2.45
CA LYS A 249 -4.14 -16.03 -2.07
C LYS A 249 -4.43 -16.16 -0.58
N LEU A 250 -3.69 -15.47 0.29
CA LEU A 250 -3.97 -15.43 1.73
C LEU A 250 -5.28 -14.70 2.03
N LEU A 251 -5.63 -13.69 1.24
CA LEU A 251 -6.85 -12.89 1.40
C LEU A 251 -8.08 -13.49 0.70
N GLU A 252 -7.90 -14.41 -0.25
CA GLU A 252 -8.95 -14.86 -1.19
C GLU A 252 -10.20 -15.36 -0.46
N ALA A 253 -10.05 -16.13 0.62
CA ALA A 253 -11.17 -16.62 1.41
C ALA A 253 -11.91 -15.51 2.20
N SER A 254 -11.23 -14.41 2.49
CA SER A 254 -11.78 -13.26 3.21
C SER A 254 -12.53 -12.31 2.27
N LEU A 255 -12.38 -12.40 0.95
CA LEU A 255 -13.04 -11.53 -0.02
C LEU A 255 -14.53 -11.84 -0.15
N LYS A 256 -15.38 -10.82 0.01
CA LYS A 256 -16.81 -10.92 -0.31
C LYS A 256 -17.04 -11.24 -1.79
N PRO A 257 -18.13 -11.93 -2.15
CA PRO A 257 -18.49 -12.22 -3.54
C PRO A 257 -18.46 -10.99 -4.46
N ASP A 258 -18.74 -9.79 -3.96
CA ASP A 258 -18.76 -8.55 -4.73
C ASP A 258 -17.53 -7.64 -4.48
N ALA A 259 -16.45 -8.18 -3.92
CA ALA A 259 -15.25 -7.42 -3.57
C ALA A 259 -14.59 -6.76 -4.80
N VAL A 260 -13.88 -5.65 -4.57
CA VAL A 260 -13.14 -4.91 -5.61
C VAL A 260 -11.66 -4.87 -5.25
N ILE A 261 -10.79 -5.15 -6.24
CA ILE A 261 -9.34 -5.13 -6.08
C ILE A 261 -8.80 -3.94 -6.88
N PHE A 262 -7.87 -3.19 -6.29
CA PHE A 262 -7.09 -2.15 -6.96
C PHE A 262 -5.62 -2.55 -6.97
N ILE A 263 -4.92 -2.26 -8.07
CA ILE A 263 -3.51 -2.64 -8.25
C ILE A 263 -2.78 -1.45 -8.87
N ASP A 264 -1.87 -0.83 -8.12
CA ASP A 264 -1.10 0.29 -8.63
C ASP A 264 -0.01 -0.17 -9.62
N ASN A 265 0.34 0.72 -10.56
CA ASN A 265 1.29 0.49 -11.64
C ASN A 265 0.96 -0.74 -12.49
N TRP A 266 -0.33 -1.01 -12.70
CA TRP A 266 -0.80 -2.23 -13.36
C TRP A 266 -0.16 -2.45 -14.73
N LEU A 267 -0.16 -1.44 -15.61
CA LEU A 267 0.35 -1.60 -16.98
C LEU A 267 1.85 -1.88 -16.96
N THR A 268 2.61 -1.09 -16.20
CA THR A 268 4.06 -1.27 -16.05
C THR A 268 4.37 -2.63 -15.43
N GLY A 269 3.63 -3.05 -14.40
CA GLY A 269 3.85 -4.33 -13.73
C GLY A 269 3.48 -5.54 -14.59
N ILE A 270 2.53 -5.41 -15.52
CA ILE A 270 2.28 -6.44 -16.54
C ILE A 270 3.40 -6.47 -17.57
N GLU A 271 3.85 -5.31 -18.06
CA GLU A 271 4.94 -5.19 -19.04
C GLU A 271 6.24 -5.84 -18.54
N ILE A 272 6.59 -5.61 -17.27
CA ILE A 272 7.80 -6.16 -16.65
C ILE A 272 7.59 -7.51 -15.96
N GLY A 273 6.37 -8.05 -15.98
CA GLY A 273 6.03 -9.39 -15.50
C GLY A 273 5.80 -9.56 -13.99
N THR A 274 5.82 -8.49 -13.19
CA THR A 274 5.59 -8.54 -11.74
C THR A 274 4.14 -8.81 -11.35
N TYR A 275 3.18 -8.43 -12.21
CA TYR A 275 1.76 -8.76 -12.03
C TYR A 275 1.25 -9.87 -12.95
N ALA A 276 2.08 -10.41 -13.85
CA ALA A 276 1.65 -11.42 -14.82
C ALA A 276 0.99 -12.65 -14.16
N LYS A 277 1.59 -13.17 -13.08
CA LYS A 277 1.04 -14.33 -12.36
C LYS A 277 -0.24 -14.01 -11.58
N LEU A 278 -0.34 -12.80 -11.02
CA LEU A 278 -1.59 -12.34 -10.39
C LEU A 278 -2.70 -12.21 -11.44
N HIS A 279 -2.38 -11.63 -12.60
CA HIS A 279 -3.31 -11.48 -13.72
C HIS A 279 -3.86 -12.81 -14.21
N GLU A 280 -2.98 -13.76 -14.57
CA GLU A 280 -3.35 -15.12 -14.98
C GLU A 280 -4.25 -15.80 -13.94
N TYR A 281 -3.93 -15.64 -12.65
CA TYR A 281 -4.72 -16.21 -11.56
C TYR A 281 -6.11 -15.57 -11.47
N LEU A 282 -6.20 -14.24 -11.48
CA LEU A 282 -7.46 -13.50 -11.43
C LEU A 282 -8.38 -13.90 -12.59
N GLU A 283 -7.87 -13.94 -13.82
CA GLU A 283 -8.63 -14.39 -15.00
C GLU A 283 -9.12 -15.84 -14.84
N SER A 284 -8.24 -16.75 -14.38
CA SER A 284 -8.61 -18.16 -14.16
C SER A 284 -9.70 -18.35 -13.08
N LYS A 285 -9.84 -17.36 -12.19
CA LYS A 285 -10.84 -17.32 -11.12
C LYS A 285 -12.09 -16.52 -11.48
N GLY A 286 -12.21 -16.05 -12.73
CA GLY A 286 -13.39 -15.32 -13.23
C GLY A 286 -13.45 -13.86 -12.78
N TRP A 287 -12.33 -13.26 -12.41
CA TRP A 287 -12.25 -11.82 -12.20
C TRP A 287 -12.18 -11.09 -13.54
N TYR A 288 -12.94 -10.01 -13.66
CA TYR A 288 -12.87 -9.05 -14.75
C TYR A 288 -11.91 -7.94 -14.33
N THR A 289 -10.76 -7.86 -14.99
CA THR A 289 -9.74 -6.84 -14.71
C THR A 289 -9.75 -5.79 -15.81
N VAL A 290 -9.75 -4.51 -15.44
CA VAL A 290 -9.61 -3.37 -16.34
C VAL A 290 -8.38 -2.56 -15.96
N ALA A 291 -7.62 -2.12 -16.96
CA ALA A 291 -6.57 -1.13 -16.79
C ALA A 291 -7.13 0.27 -17.03
N LEU A 292 -7.07 1.12 -16.01
CA LEU A 292 -7.46 2.51 -16.07
C LEU A 292 -6.26 3.35 -16.56
N PRO A 293 -6.47 4.35 -17.44
CA PRO A 293 -5.40 5.04 -18.17
C PRO A 293 -4.69 6.13 -17.34
N PHE A 294 -4.31 5.80 -16.11
CA PHE A 294 -3.42 6.63 -15.29
C PHE A 294 -1.96 6.42 -15.70
N LYS A 295 -1.07 7.29 -15.22
CA LYS A 295 0.37 7.06 -15.30
C LYS A 295 0.72 5.67 -14.73
N ASN A 296 1.49 4.89 -15.48
CA ASN A 296 1.83 3.48 -15.21
C ASN A 296 0.62 2.51 -15.09
N GLY A 297 -0.60 3.00 -15.30
CA GLY A 297 -1.85 2.26 -15.16
C GLY A 297 -2.31 2.06 -13.72
N LEU A 298 -3.63 2.03 -13.53
CA LEU A 298 -4.28 1.54 -12.31
C LEU A 298 -5.17 0.37 -12.67
N GLY A 299 -4.89 -0.81 -12.13
CA GLY A 299 -5.71 -2.00 -12.32
C GLY A 299 -6.92 -1.95 -11.39
N MET A 300 -8.09 -2.30 -11.91
CA MET A 300 -9.28 -2.56 -11.10
C MET A 300 -9.87 -3.91 -11.49
N ALA A 301 -9.99 -4.82 -10.53
CA ALA A 301 -10.62 -6.13 -10.74
C ALA A 301 -11.89 -6.28 -9.92
N THR A 302 -12.92 -6.85 -10.53
CA THR A 302 -14.20 -7.17 -9.91
C THR A 302 -14.68 -8.53 -10.40
N ARG A 303 -15.62 -9.16 -9.71
CA ARG A 303 -16.26 -10.39 -10.16
C ARG A 303 -17.76 -10.21 -10.14
N VAL A 304 -18.47 -10.98 -10.98
CA VAL A 304 -19.93 -11.00 -10.95
C VAL A 304 -20.36 -11.50 -9.59
N ALA A 305 -21.16 -10.69 -8.88
CA ALA A 305 -21.79 -11.14 -7.65
C ALA A 305 -22.67 -12.34 -7.99
N SER A 306 -22.36 -13.52 -7.44
CA SER A 306 -23.24 -14.68 -7.51
C SER A 306 -24.59 -14.28 -6.90
N SER A 307 -25.62 -14.22 -7.75
CA SER A 307 -27.00 -13.88 -7.39
C SER A 307 -27.63 -14.88 -6.43
#